data_AF-A0AB32TPM7-F1
#
_entry.id   AF-A0AB32TPM7-F1
#
_cell.length_a   1.000
_cell.length_b   1.000
_cell.length_c   1.000
_cell.angle_alpha   90.00
_cell.angle_beta   90.00
_cell.angle_gamma   90.00
#
_symmetry.space_group_name_H-M   'P 1'
#
loop_
_entity.id
_entity.type
_entity.pdbx_description
1 polymer ?
#
loop_
_entity_poly.entity_id
_entity_poly.type
_entity_poly.pdbx_seq_one_letter_code
_entity_poly.pdbx_strand_id
1 'polypeptide(L)'
;MTFPKLPVRGFLVESVLKVSDFHQAKRYLVTSEELQRRCSPPESYSANTVVAYLRKAKGQKRKIAERLAELDVMPSTRTKLTSQCSKLCEDECSDLADDIMYLAAKTIPQKRVAQALPEEGNVHAALARTEDCMKTLKAVENALEAHWETFNLATHGLGPAVIKGTISLIDSCLKEKMKALKTKNTDV
;
A
#
# COMPACT_ATOMS: atom_id res chain seq x y z
N MET A 1 18.13 34.93 -7.77
CA MET A 1 17.31 34.29 -8.82
C MET A 1 16.25 33.44 -8.15
N THR A 2 14.99 33.87 -8.13
CA THR A 2 13.87 33.03 -7.71
C THR A 2 13.38 32.27 -8.93
N PHE A 3 13.66 30.96 -9.00
CA PHE A 3 13.05 30.12 -10.02
C PHE A 3 11.52 30.20 -9.86
N PRO A 4 10.75 30.49 -10.93
CA PRO A 4 9.31 30.45 -10.85
C PRO A 4 8.90 29.04 -10.45
N LYS A 5 8.16 28.90 -9.34
CA LYS A 5 7.60 27.61 -8.93
C LYS A 5 6.73 27.12 -10.09
N LEU A 6 7.14 26.02 -10.73
CA LEU A 6 6.30 25.34 -11.70
C LEU A 6 4.91 25.14 -11.06
N PRO A 7 3.82 25.46 -11.78
CA PRO A 7 2.49 25.30 -11.22
C PRO A 7 2.28 23.84 -10.83
N VAL A 8 1.88 23.62 -9.59
CA VAL A 8 1.58 22.29 -9.06
C VAL A 8 0.53 21.63 -9.98
N ARG A 9 0.92 20.54 -10.64
CA ARG A 9 0.04 19.75 -11.51
C ARG A 9 -0.80 18.79 -10.68
N GLY A 10 -1.79 19.34 -9.99
CA GLY A 10 -2.66 18.56 -9.13
C GLY A 10 -3.48 19.39 -8.14
N PHE A 11 -4.00 18.70 -7.12
CA PHE A 11 -4.83 19.28 -6.09
C PHE A 11 -4.29 18.91 -4.71
N LEU A 12 -4.14 19.92 -3.84
CA LEU A 12 -3.86 19.68 -2.43
C LEU A 12 -5.14 19.30 -1.69
N VAL A 13 -5.13 18.12 -1.07
CA VAL A 13 -6.24 17.55 -0.27
C VAL A 13 -5.80 17.35 1.17
N GLU A 14 -6.69 17.57 2.13
CA GLU A 14 -6.43 17.27 3.55
C GLU A 14 -6.68 15.79 3.82
N SER A 15 -5.81 15.13 4.58
CA SER A 15 -5.91 13.73 4.98
C SER A 15 -7.29 13.36 5.53
N VAL A 16 -7.83 12.19 5.14
CA VAL A 16 -9.01 11.56 5.77
C VAL A 16 -8.59 10.94 7.11
N LEU A 17 -7.39 10.39 7.16
CA LEU A 17 -6.80 9.76 8.34
C LEU A 17 -6.20 10.85 9.25
N LYS A 18 -7.07 11.68 9.84
CA LYS A 18 -6.66 12.72 10.78
C LYS A 18 -6.19 12.08 12.08
N VAL A 19 -4.88 11.87 12.23
CA VAL A 19 -4.30 11.60 13.55
C VAL A 19 -4.13 12.95 14.24
N SER A 20 -4.93 13.18 15.26
CA SER A 20 -5.19 14.49 15.84
C SER A 20 -4.13 14.89 16.87
N ASP A 21 -3.00 15.41 16.44
CA ASP A 21 -2.07 16.10 17.35
C ASP A 21 -2.23 17.61 17.23
N PHE A 22 -3.46 18.12 17.32
CA PHE A 22 -3.86 19.56 17.33
C PHE A 22 -3.29 20.50 16.24
N HIS A 23 -2.39 20.01 15.40
CA HIS A 23 -1.71 20.70 14.34
C HIS A 23 -2.35 20.25 13.02
N GLN A 24 -2.50 21.22 12.14
CA GLN A 24 -3.19 21.15 10.84
C GLN A 24 -3.17 19.76 10.19
N ALA A 25 -4.32 19.33 9.67
CA ALA A 25 -4.43 18.06 8.97
C ALA A 25 -3.35 17.95 7.88
N LYS A 26 -2.61 16.83 7.87
CA LYS A 26 -1.60 16.54 6.84
C LYS A 26 -2.24 16.68 5.46
N ARG A 27 -1.53 17.33 4.53
CA ARG A 27 -2.02 17.59 3.17
C ARG A 27 -1.21 16.80 2.16
N TYR A 28 -1.90 16.18 1.22
CA TYR A 28 -1.30 15.40 0.14
C TYR A 28 -1.55 16.05 -1.20
N LEU A 29 -0.63 15.84 -2.14
CA LEU A 29 -0.78 16.28 -3.50
C LEU A 29 -1.37 15.14 -4.34
N VAL A 30 -2.63 15.27 -4.71
CA VAL A 30 -3.24 14.41 -5.72
C VAL A 30 -2.77 14.92 -7.09
N THR A 31 -1.94 14.13 -7.76
CA THR A 31 -1.34 14.50 -9.05
C THR A 31 -2.33 14.37 -10.21
N SER A 32 -2.03 15.02 -11.34
CA SER A 32 -2.78 14.81 -12.59
C SER A 32 -2.76 13.35 -13.04
N GLU A 33 -1.63 12.67 -12.87
CA GLU A 33 -1.38 11.29 -13.26
C GLU A 33 -2.22 10.34 -12.41
N GLU A 34 -2.28 10.58 -11.09
CA GLU A 34 -3.19 9.85 -10.20
C GLU A 34 -4.63 10.05 -10.65
N LEU A 35 -5.07 11.31 -10.85
CA LEU A 35 -6.43 11.58 -11.30
C LEU A 35 -6.78 10.91 -12.63
N GLN A 36 -5.83 10.85 -13.56
CA GLN A 36 -6.00 10.16 -14.83
C GLN A 36 -6.20 8.65 -14.64
N ARG A 37 -5.43 8.02 -13.73
CA ARG A 37 -5.67 6.63 -13.31
C ARG A 37 -7.05 6.45 -12.68
N ARG A 38 -7.44 7.33 -11.74
CA ARG A 38 -8.76 7.27 -11.06
C ARG A 38 -9.94 7.43 -12.02
N CYS A 39 -9.80 8.26 -13.05
CA CYS A 39 -10.85 8.49 -14.06
C CYS A 39 -10.91 7.37 -15.11
N SER A 40 -9.90 6.49 -15.16
CA SER A 40 -9.80 5.32 -16.03
C SER A 40 -10.28 4.05 -15.31
N PRO A 41 -10.50 2.91 -16.01
CA PRO A 41 -10.75 1.63 -15.36
C PRO A 41 -9.62 1.26 -14.38
N PRO A 42 -9.93 0.58 -13.26
CA PRO A 42 -11.22 -0.02 -12.93
C PRO A 42 -12.24 0.93 -12.28
N GLU A 43 -11.78 2.04 -11.69
CA GLU A 43 -12.63 2.95 -10.90
C GLU A 43 -13.56 3.79 -11.77
N SER A 44 -13.03 4.35 -12.87
CA SER A 44 -13.75 5.20 -13.81
C SER A 44 -14.49 6.34 -13.11
N TYR A 45 -13.81 7.13 -12.28
CA TYR A 45 -14.45 8.18 -11.48
C TYR A 45 -15.30 9.14 -12.33
N SER A 46 -16.52 9.36 -11.85
CA SER A 46 -17.37 10.45 -12.34
C SER A 46 -16.92 11.81 -11.81
N ALA A 47 -17.30 12.90 -12.48
CA ALA A 47 -17.00 14.25 -12.00
C ALA A 47 -17.50 14.50 -10.55
N ASN A 48 -18.63 13.92 -10.15
CA ASN A 48 -19.12 14.02 -8.77
C ASN A 48 -18.21 13.27 -7.79
N THR A 49 -17.74 12.08 -8.17
CA THR A 49 -16.80 11.30 -7.37
C THR A 49 -15.45 12.00 -7.26
N VAL A 50 -14.95 12.61 -8.34
CA VAL A 50 -13.70 13.41 -8.28
C VAL A 50 -13.84 14.57 -7.28
N VAL A 51 -14.95 15.31 -7.28
CA VAL A 51 -15.18 16.40 -6.31
C VAL A 51 -15.16 15.87 -4.87
N ALA A 52 -15.82 14.74 -4.62
CA ALA A 52 -15.84 14.11 -3.30
C ALA A 52 -14.46 13.59 -2.89
N TYR A 53 -13.76 12.94 -3.82
CA TYR A 53 -12.39 12.42 -3.65
C TYR A 53 -11.40 13.53 -3.30
N LEU A 54 -11.48 14.66 -3.99
CA LEU A 54 -10.69 15.87 -3.73
C LEU A 54 -11.10 16.62 -2.45
N ARG A 55 -12.12 16.12 -1.73
CA ARG A 55 -12.64 16.66 -0.46
C ARG A 55 -13.02 18.13 -0.60
N LYS A 56 -13.62 18.49 -1.73
CA LYS A 56 -14.09 19.85 -2.00
C LYS A 56 -15.61 19.94 -1.89
N ALA A 57 -16.10 21.12 -1.53
CA ALA A 57 -17.52 21.39 -1.48
C ALA A 57 -18.16 21.21 -2.87
N LYS A 58 -19.42 20.74 -2.92
CA LYS A 58 -20.17 20.51 -4.15
C LYS A 58 -20.22 21.73 -5.07
N GLY A 59 -20.24 22.94 -4.49
CA GLY A 59 -20.23 24.21 -5.24
C GLY A 59 -18.93 24.47 -6.04
N GLN A 60 -17.84 23.76 -5.74
CA GLN A 60 -16.57 23.89 -6.47
C GLN A 60 -16.52 23.03 -7.74
N LYS A 61 -17.58 22.26 -8.05
CA LYS A 61 -17.62 21.31 -9.17
C LYS A 61 -17.20 21.94 -10.51
N ARG A 62 -17.69 23.14 -10.84
CA ARG A 62 -17.37 23.83 -12.10
C ARG A 62 -15.89 24.18 -12.20
N LYS A 63 -15.35 24.81 -11.15
CA LYS A 63 -13.92 25.18 -11.06
C LYS A 63 -13.00 23.95 -11.13
N ILE A 64 -13.41 22.85 -10.50
CA ILE A 64 -12.67 21.58 -10.57
C ILE A 64 -12.71 21.02 -11.99
N ALA A 65 -13.86 21.04 -12.67
CA ALA A 65 -13.96 20.58 -14.05
C ALA A 65 -13.09 21.39 -15.02
N GLU A 66 -13.07 22.72 -14.88
CA GLU A 66 -12.19 23.62 -15.64
C GLU A 66 -10.71 23.27 -15.40
N ARG A 67 -10.31 23.09 -14.13
CA ARG A 67 -8.94 22.71 -13.79
C ARG A 67 -8.55 21.30 -14.26
N LEU A 68 -9.49 20.35 -14.27
CA LEU A 68 -9.24 19.01 -14.81
C LEU A 68 -9.01 19.06 -16.32
N ALA A 69 -9.74 19.90 -17.04
CA ALA A 69 -9.53 20.12 -18.47
C ALA A 69 -8.15 20.73 -18.76
N GLU A 70 -7.68 21.68 -17.95
CA GLU A 70 -6.30 22.21 -18.04
C GLU A 70 -5.21 21.18 -17.76
N LEU A 71 -5.55 20.08 -17.06
CA LEU A 71 -4.64 19.00 -16.69
C LEU A 71 -4.81 17.76 -17.60
N ASP A 72 -5.59 17.87 -18.68
CA ASP A 72 -5.90 16.76 -19.60
C ASP A 72 -6.53 15.53 -18.90
N VAL A 73 -7.26 15.75 -17.81
CA VAL A 73 -8.00 14.71 -17.09
C VAL A 73 -9.48 14.76 -17.45
N MET A 74 -10.00 13.65 -17.98
CA MET A 74 -11.41 13.51 -18.37
C MET A 74 -12.15 12.54 -17.44
N PRO A 75 -13.00 13.02 -16.52
CA PRO A 75 -13.85 12.15 -15.72
C PRO A 75 -14.82 11.34 -16.56
N SER A 76 -15.09 10.12 -16.13
CA SER A 76 -16.08 9.23 -16.76
C SER A 76 -17.52 9.69 -16.49
N THR A 77 -18.49 9.17 -17.25
CA THR A 77 -19.92 9.47 -17.02
C THR A 77 -20.43 8.95 -15.67
N ARG A 78 -19.98 7.75 -15.27
CA ARG A 78 -20.34 7.09 -14.02
C ARG A 78 -19.14 6.39 -13.41
N THR A 79 -19.06 6.42 -12.09
CA THR A 79 -18.10 5.63 -11.30
C THR A 79 -18.48 4.15 -11.38
N LYS A 80 -17.51 3.30 -11.73
CA LYS A 80 -17.72 1.86 -11.93
C LYS A 80 -17.31 1.03 -10.72
N LEU A 81 -16.18 1.36 -10.11
CA LEU A 81 -15.68 0.68 -8.92
C LEU A 81 -15.39 1.73 -7.85
N THR A 82 -15.84 1.43 -6.63
CA THR A 82 -15.51 2.19 -5.44
C THR A 82 -15.26 1.20 -4.31
N SER A 83 -14.24 1.46 -3.51
CA SER A 83 -13.94 0.74 -2.28
C SER A 83 -13.66 1.73 -1.15
N GLN A 84 -13.27 1.25 0.02
CA GLN A 84 -12.74 2.12 1.06
C GLN A 84 -11.36 2.69 0.68
N CYS A 85 -10.56 1.96 -0.10
CA CYS A 85 -9.28 2.44 -0.63
C CYS A 85 -9.48 3.60 -1.60
N SER A 86 -10.56 3.59 -2.39
CA SER A 86 -10.93 4.68 -3.32
C SER A 86 -11.04 6.06 -2.65
N LYS A 87 -11.26 6.12 -1.34
CA LYS A 87 -11.37 7.39 -0.60
C LYS A 87 -10.00 7.99 -0.26
N LEU A 88 -8.95 7.18 -0.26
CA LEU A 88 -7.58 7.56 0.07
C LEU A 88 -6.83 7.92 -1.20
N CYS A 89 -5.97 8.93 -1.14
CA CYS A 89 -5.00 9.17 -2.20
C CYS A 89 -3.83 8.19 -2.10
N GLU A 90 -3.08 8.04 -3.20
CA GLU A 90 -1.96 7.10 -3.27
C GLU A 90 -0.94 7.33 -2.14
N ASP A 91 -0.63 8.58 -1.80
CA ASP A 91 0.26 8.90 -0.68
C ASP A 91 -0.33 8.47 0.69
N GLU A 92 -1.64 8.64 0.90
CA GLU A 92 -2.29 8.14 2.14
C GLU A 92 -2.28 6.63 2.21
N CYS A 93 -2.47 5.94 1.08
CA CYS A 93 -2.34 4.50 0.98
C CYS A 93 -0.91 4.05 1.29
N SER A 94 0.10 4.77 0.82
CA SER A 94 1.51 4.50 1.11
C SER A 94 1.79 4.63 2.61
N ASP A 95 1.45 5.78 3.20
CA ASP A 95 1.67 6.02 4.63
C ASP A 95 0.93 5.01 5.49
N LEU A 96 -0.32 4.66 5.13
CA LEU A 96 -1.09 3.66 5.84
C LEU A 96 -0.44 2.27 5.77
N ALA A 97 0.11 1.90 4.61
CA ALA A 97 0.85 0.64 4.47
C ALA A 97 2.09 0.63 5.37
N ASP A 98 2.85 1.73 5.37
CA ASP A 98 4.05 1.88 6.20
C ASP A 98 3.72 1.79 7.69
N ASP A 99 2.65 2.46 8.13
CA ASP A 99 2.17 2.40 9.52
C ASP A 99 1.77 0.97 9.91
N ILE A 100 1.02 0.27 9.06
CA ILE A 100 0.65 -1.13 9.28
C ILE A 100 1.90 -1.99 9.43
N MET A 101 2.89 -1.84 8.55
CA MET A 101 4.08 -2.67 8.58
C MET A 101 5.03 -2.33 9.73
N TYR A 102 5.13 -1.05 10.09
CA TYR A 102 5.84 -0.61 11.27
C TYR A 102 5.23 -1.21 12.54
N LEU A 103 3.90 -1.13 12.69
CA LEU A 103 3.20 -1.72 13.83
C LEU A 103 3.36 -3.23 13.87
N ALA A 104 3.25 -3.92 12.73
CA ALA A 104 3.44 -5.36 12.66
C ALA A 104 4.85 -5.77 13.09
N ALA A 105 5.89 -5.11 12.57
CA ALA A 105 7.29 -5.38 12.92
C ALA A 105 7.56 -5.14 14.42
N LYS A 106 6.92 -4.13 15.01
CA LYS A 106 7.09 -3.75 16.42
C LYS A 106 6.31 -4.63 17.39
N THR A 107 5.13 -5.12 17.00
CA THR A 107 4.19 -5.79 17.91
C THR A 107 4.18 -7.30 17.80
N ILE A 108 4.57 -7.87 16.65
CA ILE A 108 4.58 -9.31 16.44
C ILE A 108 5.89 -9.90 16.97
N PRO A 109 5.85 -10.81 17.96
CA PRO A 109 7.06 -11.35 18.57
C PRO A 109 7.65 -12.47 17.69
N GLN A 110 8.41 -12.12 16.63
CA GLN A 110 8.86 -13.09 15.61
C GLN A 110 9.61 -14.29 16.21
N LYS A 111 10.40 -14.07 17.26
CA LYS A 111 11.09 -15.15 18.00
C LYS A 111 10.13 -16.14 18.65
N ARG A 112 9.08 -15.65 19.32
CA ARG A 112 8.08 -16.52 19.95
C ARG A 112 7.23 -17.23 18.92
N VAL A 113 6.89 -16.55 17.82
CA VAL A 113 6.21 -17.16 16.68
C VAL A 113 7.06 -18.31 16.13
N ALA A 114 8.35 -18.08 15.88
CA ALA A 114 9.27 -19.11 15.40
C ALA A 114 9.37 -20.33 16.33
N GLN A 115 9.41 -20.11 17.65
CA GLN A 115 9.43 -21.17 18.66
C GLN A 115 8.11 -21.98 18.73
N ALA A 116 6.99 -21.37 18.36
CA ALA A 116 5.69 -22.03 18.32
C ALA A 116 5.46 -22.83 17.02
N LEU A 117 6.31 -22.67 15.99
CA LEU A 117 6.20 -23.42 14.75
C LEU A 117 6.62 -24.88 14.98
N PRO A 118 5.91 -25.86 14.40
CA PRO A 118 6.23 -27.27 14.58
C PRO A 118 7.61 -27.63 14.01
N GLU A 119 8.29 -28.53 14.72
CA GLU A 119 9.51 -29.20 14.27
C GLU A 119 9.15 -30.65 13.94
N GLU A 120 9.07 -30.97 12.66
CA GLU A 120 8.79 -32.32 12.21
C GLU A 120 10.09 -33.05 11.84
N GLY A 121 10.20 -34.34 12.14
CA GLY A 121 11.40 -35.12 11.84
C GLY A 121 12.65 -34.60 12.56
N ASN A 122 13.83 -34.86 11.97
CA ASN A 122 15.10 -34.41 12.54
C ASN A 122 15.43 -32.95 12.18
N VAL A 123 16.41 -32.38 12.87
CA VAL A 123 16.84 -30.98 12.71
C VAL A 123 17.24 -30.65 11.26
N HIS A 124 17.93 -31.57 10.59
CA HIS A 124 18.34 -31.40 9.19
C HIS A 124 17.14 -31.29 8.23
N ALA A 125 16.17 -32.18 8.37
CA ALA A 125 14.94 -32.17 7.57
C ALA A 125 14.10 -30.91 7.86
N ALA A 126 14.04 -30.48 9.12
CA ALA A 126 13.37 -29.25 9.51
C ALA A 126 14.03 -27.99 8.91
N LEU A 127 15.38 -27.95 8.86
CA LEU A 127 16.13 -26.87 8.21
C LEU A 127 15.83 -26.82 6.71
N ALA A 128 15.94 -27.96 6.01
CA ALA A 128 15.71 -28.05 4.57
C ALA A 128 14.29 -27.60 4.19
N ARG A 129 13.26 -28.04 4.93
CA ARG A 129 11.87 -27.61 4.69
C ARG A 129 11.64 -26.13 4.98
N THR A 130 12.30 -25.59 6.00
CA THR A 130 12.19 -24.15 6.30
C THR A 130 12.81 -23.33 5.17
N GLU A 131 13.96 -23.74 4.64
CA GLU A 131 14.61 -23.08 3.51
C GLU A 131 13.78 -23.18 2.22
N ASP A 132 13.21 -24.35 1.94
CA ASP A 132 12.32 -24.55 0.79
C ASP A 132 11.06 -23.67 0.86
N CYS A 133 10.47 -23.56 2.05
CA CYS A 133 9.35 -22.66 2.32
C CYS A 133 9.72 -21.19 2.04
N MET A 134 10.90 -20.74 2.46
CA MET A 134 11.38 -19.37 2.18
C MET A 134 11.57 -19.12 0.68
N LYS A 135 12.13 -20.09 -0.06
CA LYS A 135 12.28 -20.01 -1.52
C LYS A 135 10.93 -19.94 -2.22
N THR A 136 9.98 -20.78 -1.80
CA THR A 136 8.61 -20.80 -2.33
C THR A 136 7.91 -19.48 -2.07
N LEU A 137 8.03 -18.95 -0.85
CA LEU A 137 7.45 -17.65 -0.48
C LEU A 137 7.99 -16.52 -1.36
N LYS A 138 9.30 -16.52 -1.66
CA LYS A 138 9.91 -15.55 -2.56
C LYS A 138 9.43 -15.71 -4.01
N ALA A 139 9.26 -16.95 -4.49
CA ALA A 139 8.72 -17.21 -5.82
C ALA A 139 7.26 -16.72 -5.95
N VAL A 140 6.44 -16.91 -4.90
CA VAL A 140 5.06 -16.38 -4.84
C VAL A 140 5.06 -14.86 -4.86
N GLU A 141 5.94 -14.20 -4.10
CA GLU A 141 6.06 -12.74 -4.12
C GLU A 141 6.34 -12.22 -5.54
N ASN A 142 7.33 -12.80 -6.23
CA ASN A 142 7.69 -12.41 -7.58
C ASN A 142 6.54 -12.66 -8.59
N ALA A 143 5.82 -13.78 -8.45
CA ALA A 143 4.67 -14.09 -9.29
C ALA A 143 3.51 -13.11 -9.07
N LEU A 144 3.22 -12.74 -7.81
CA LEU A 144 2.23 -11.72 -7.51
C LEU A 144 2.62 -10.37 -8.10
N GLU A 145 3.87 -9.96 -7.95
CA GLU A 145 4.38 -8.68 -8.44
C GLU A 145 4.28 -8.55 -9.98
N ALA A 146 4.42 -9.66 -10.70
CA ALA A 146 4.22 -9.72 -12.14
C ALA A 146 2.73 -9.62 -12.59
N HIS A 147 1.78 -9.83 -11.68
CA HIS A 147 0.36 -10.00 -12.02
C HIS A 147 -0.62 -9.10 -11.25
N TRP A 148 -0.14 -8.25 -10.35
CA TRP A 148 -1.00 -7.42 -9.50
C TRP A 148 -1.41 -6.09 -10.12
N GLU A 149 -1.20 -5.79 -11.41
CA GLU A 149 -1.48 -4.46 -12.00
C GLU A 149 -2.91 -3.96 -11.68
N THR A 150 -3.92 -4.78 -11.95
CA THR A 150 -5.32 -4.41 -11.66
C THR A 150 -5.58 -4.26 -10.16
N PHE A 151 -4.97 -5.13 -9.34
CA PHE A 151 -5.08 -5.05 -7.88
C PHE A 151 -4.40 -3.81 -7.32
N ASN A 152 -3.24 -3.44 -7.85
CA ASN A 152 -2.50 -2.24 -7.53
C ASN A 152 -3.32 -0.99 -7.88
N LEU A 153 -3.91 -0.94 -9.07
CA LEU A 153 -4.79 0.16 -9.47
C LEU A 153 -6.03 0.26 -8.59
N ALA A 154 -6.65 -0.87 -8.22
CA ALA A 154 -7.87 -0.90 -7.40
C ALA A 154 -7.62 -0.59 -5.90
N THR A 155 -6.38 -0.75 -5.42
CA THR A 155 -5.99 -0.51 -4.03
C THR A 155 -5.04 0.68 -3.84
N HIS A 156 -4.59 1.28 -4.94
CA HIS A 156 -3.73 2.48 -4.97
C HIS A 156 -2.42 2.27 -4.23
N GLY A 157 -1.74 1.16 -4.52
CA GLY A 157 -0.48 0.78 -3.87
C GLY A 157 -0.61 0.12 -2.50
N LEU A 158 -1.70 0.37 -1.75
CA LEU A 158 -1.89 -0.17 -0.39
C LEU A 158 -1.82 -1.70 -0.37
N GLY A 159 -2.61 -2.37 -1.23
CA GLY A 159 -2.68 -3.83 -1.27
C GLY A 159 -1.32 -4.47 -1.54
N PRO A 160 -0.66 -4.12 -2.66
CA PRO A 160 0.72 -4.49 -2.96
C PRO A 160 1.71 -4.31 -1.81
N ALA A 161 1.72 -3.14 -1.18
CA ALA A 161 2.64 -2.82 -0.09
C ALA A 161 2.40 -3.69 1.15
N VAL A 162 1.13 -3.90 1.53
CA VAL A 162 0.75 -4.75 2.68
C VAL A 162 1.10 -6.21 2.43
N ILE A 163 0.89 -6.73 1.21
CA ILE A 163 1.26 -8.11 0.85
C ILE A 163 2.77 -8.30 0.97
N LYS A 164 3.57 -7.40 0.37
CA LYS A 164 5.04 -7.44 0.48
C LYS A 164 5.52 -7.39 1.92
N GLY A 165 4.96 -6.47 2.71
CA GLY A 165 5.28 -6.36 4.13
C GLY A 165 4.92 -7.61 4.93
N THR A 166 3.78 -8.22 4.63
CA THR A 166 3.35 -9.49 5.25
C THR A 166 4.29 -10.63 4.91
N ILE A 167 4.70 -10.75 3.63
CA ILE A 167 5.68 -11.74 3.19
C ILE A 167 7.03 -11.55 3.91
N SER A 168 7.52 -10.31 3.99
CA SER A 168 8.76 -9.96 4.71
C SER A 168 8.69 -10.30 6.20
N LEU A 169 7.53 -10.10 6.82
CA LEU A 169 7.29 -10.48 8.20
C LEU A 169 7.33 -12.02 8.39
N ILE A 170 6.69 -12.78 7.50
CA ILE A 170 6.73 -14.24 7.53
C ILE A 170 8.17 -14.73 7.35
N ASP A 171 8.90 -14.18 6.38
CA ASP A 171 10.31 -14.47 6.13
C ASP A 171 11.17 -14.20 7.38
N SER A 172 10.90 -13.12 8.12
CA SER A 172 11.56 -12.82 9.39
C SER A 172 11.29 -13.88 10.47
N CYS A 173 10.06 -14.38 10.58
CA CYS A 173 9.73 -15.49 11.48
C CYS A 173 10.45 -16.80 11.06
N LEU A 174 10.52 -17.10 9.76
CA LEU A 174 11.23 -18.27 9.24
C LEU A 174 12.75 -18.18 9.48
N LYS A 175 13.34 -16.99 9.37
CA LYS A 175 14.74 -16.74 9.73
C LYS A 175 15.02 -16.99 11.20
N GLU A 176 14.12 -16.56 12.11
CA GLU A 176 14.26 -16.88 13.53
C GLU A 176 14.13 -18.40 13.79
N LYS A 177 13.26 -19.10 13.06
CA LYS A 177 13.17 -20.57 13.12
C LYS A 177 14.47 -21.22 12.68
N MET A 178 15.05 -20.77 11.56
CA MET A 178 16.35 -21.28 11.10
C MET A 178 17.47 -21.06 12.12
N LYS A 179 17.50 -19.91 12.80
CA LYS A 179 18.48 -19.64 13.86
C LYS A 179 18.31 -20.63 15.01
N ALA A 180 17.08 -20.84 15.48
CA ALA A 180 16.79 -21.78 16.57
C ALA A 180 17.18 -23.23 16.21
N LEU A 181 16.87 -23.68 14.99
CA LEU A 181 17.27 -25.00 14.49
C LEU A 181 18.78 -25.17 14.36
N LYS A 182 19.50 -24.13 13.93
CA LYS A 182 20.97 -24.16 13.83
C LYS A 182 21.64 -24.27 15.19
N THR A 183 21.12 -23.59 16.22
CA THR A 183 21.61 -23.75 17.60
C THR A 183 21.44 -25.20 18.08
N LYS A 184 20.27 -25.80 17.85
CA LYS A 184 20.04 -27.22 18.21
C LYS A 184 20.98 -28.18 17.49
N ASN A 185 21.37 -27.87 16.24
CA ASN A 185 22.29 -28.71 15.47
C ASN A 185 23.74 -28.63 15.96
N THR A 186 24.13 -27.57 16.66
CA THR A 186 25.50 -27.44 17.22
C THR A 186 25.62 -28.05 18.62
N ASP A 187 24.52 -28.22 19.32
CA ASP A 187 24.47 -28.80 20.66
C ASP A 187 24.44 -30.36 20.65
N VAL A 188 24.38 -30.97 19.46
CA VAL A 188 24.41 -32.43 19.22
C VAL A 188 25.75 -32.82 18.60
#